data_AF-A0A662DEV0-F1
#
_entry.id   AF-A0A662DEV0-F1
#
_cell.length_a   1.000
_cell.length_b   1.000
_cell.length_c   1.000
_cell.angle_alpha   90.00
_cell.angle_beta   90.00
_cell.angle_gamma   90.00
#
_symmetry.space_group_name_H-M   'P 1'
#
loop_
_entity.id
_entity.type
_entity.pdbx_description
1 polymer ?
#
loop_
_entity_poly.entity_id
_entity_poly.type
_entity_poly.pdbx_seq_one_letter_code
_entity_poly.pdbx_strand_id
1 'polypeptide(L)' 'LDREELPLKKAIEKLESFMIKRAIEKYGSQRKAASALGVNQSTIVRKMKKYGIKCDVIIHQ' A
#
# COMPACT_ATOMS: atom_id res chain seq x y z
N LEU A 1 26.33 16.06 8.00
CA LEU A 1 25.18 15.24 7.56
C LEU A 1 24.10 16.23 7.16
N ASP A 2 24.12 16.69 5.92
CA ASP A 2 22.96 17.41 5.37
C ASP A 2 21.82 16.40 5.31
N ARG A 3 20.97 16.44 6.34
CA ARG A 3 19.72 15.70 6.35
C ARG A 3 18.77 16.51 5.50
N GLU A 4 18.77 16.28 4.19
CA GLU A 4 17.71 16.80 3.33
C GLU A 4 16.36 16.42 3.96
N GLU A 5 15.56 17.44 4.29
CA GLU A 5 14.25 17.24 4.89
C GLU A 5 13.36 16.49 3.88
N LEU A 6 12.90 15.29 4.25
CA LEU A 6 11.94 14.56 3.43
C LEU A 6 10.62 15.35 3.43
N PRO A 7 10.14 15.84 2.27
CA PRO A 7 8.88 16.57 2.22
C PRO A 7 7.74 15.70 2.74
N LEU A 8 6.84 16.28 3.56
CA LEU A 8 5.71 15.56 4.18
C LEU A 8 4.93 14.71 3.16
N LYS A 9 4.71 15.25 1.96
CA LYS A 9 4.04 14.54 0.86
C LYS A 9 4.75 13.22 0.51
N LYS A 10 6.08 13.22 0.38
CA LYS A 10 6.85 12.01 0.10
C LYS A 10 6.84 11.03 1.28
N ALA A 11 6.84 11.54 2.52
CA ALA A 11 6.74 10.70 3.71
C ALA A 11 5.40 9.94 3.77
N ILE A 12 4.30 10.65 3.51
CA ILE A 12 2.95 10.05 3.43
C ILE A 12 2.88 9.00 2.31
N GLU A 13 3.41 9.31 1.12
CA GLU A 13 3.40 8.36 -0.01
C GLU A 13 4.20 7.08 0.28
N LYS A 14 5.35 7.22 0.95
CA LYS A 14 6.15 6.07 1.42
C LYS A 14 5.39 5.23 2.43
N LEU A 15 4.75 5.86 3.42
CA LEU A 15 3.97 5.14 4.42
C LEU A 15 2.76 4.44 3.81
N GLU A 16 1.99 5.15 2.98
CA GLU A 16 0.81 4.60 2.30
C GLU A 16 1.19 3.39 1.42
N SER A 17 2.23 3.53 0.59
CA SER A 17 2.66 2.43 -0.29
C SER A 17 3.11 1.21 0.50
N PHE A 18 3.86 1.41 1.59
CA PHE A 18 4.26 0.35 2.51
C PHE A 18 3.06 -0.37 3.13
N MET A 19 2.09 0.37 3.68
CA MET A 19 0.90 -0.21 4.31
C MET A 19 0.04 -1.00 3.31
N ILE A 20 -0.17 -0.45 2.11
CA ILE A 20 -0.96 -1.10 1.05
C ILE A 20 -0.27 -2.38 0.59
N LYS A 21 1.04 -2.33 0.32
CA LYS A 21 1.80 -3.52 -0.09
C LYS A 21 1.71 -4.62 0.95
N ARG A 22 1.98 -4.30 2.23
CA ARG A 22 1.90 -5.25 3.33
C ARG A 22 0.51 -5.83 3.52
N ALA A 23 -0.55 -5.03 3.36
CA ALA A 23 -1.92 -5.52 3.45
C ALA A 23 -2.26 -6.47 2.28
N ILE A 24 -1.82 -6.17 1.06
CA ILE A 24 -2.02 -7.06 -0.09
C ILE A 24 -1.29 -8.39 0.12
N GLU A 25 -0.03 -8.35 0.57
CA GLU A 25 0.75 -9.56 0.88
C GLU A 25 0.11 -10.40 1.99
N LYS A 26 -0.37 -9.75 3.06
CA LYS A 26 -0.96 -10.44 4.22
C LYS A 26 -2.34 -11.03 3.94
N TYR A 27 -3.19 -10.32 3.18
CA TYR A 27 -4.60 -10.67 3.02
C TYR A 27 -4.93 -11.26 1.64
N GLY A 28 -4.00 -11.21 0.69
CA GLY A 28 -4.06 -11.87 -0.62
C GLY A 28 -5.08 -11.29 -1.61
N SER A 29 -5.83 -10.25 -1.24
CA SER A 29 -6.77 -9.60 -2.17
C SER A 29 -6.98 -8.12 -1.83
N GLN A 30 -7.27 -7.32 -2.86
CA GLN A 30 -7.57 -5.89 -2.71
C GLN A 30 -8.76 -5.64 -1.79
N ARG A 31 -9.80 -6.48 -1.86
CA ARG A 31 -11.00 -6.35 -1.01
C ARG A 31 -10.68 -6.57 0.47
N LYS A 32 -9.93 -7.63 0.79
CA LYS A 32 -9.53 -7.91 2.19
C LYS A 32 -8.54 -6.87 2.70
N ALA A 33 -7.59 -6.44 1.86
CA ALA A 33 -6.66 -5.36 2.21
C ALA A 33 -7.39 -4.03 2.48
N ALA A 34 -8.39 -3.69 1.66
CA ALA A 34 -9.23 -2.50 1.85
C ALA A 34 -9.97 -2.54 3.19
N SER A 35 -10.61 -3.68 3.49
CA SER A 35 -11.30 -3.90 4.78
C SER A 35 -10.33 -3.78 5.96
N ALA A 36 -9.15 -4.38 5.88
CA ALA A 36 -8.15 -4.33 6.94
C ALA A 36 -7.56 -2.92 7.15
N LEU A 37 -7.45 -2.13 6.09
CA LEU A 37 -6.95 -0.75 6.15
C LEU A 37 -8.06 0.29 6.39
N GLY A 38 -9.33 -0.13 6.52
CA GLY A 38 -10.45 0.77 6.76
C GLY A 38 -10.74 1.74 5.60
N VAL A 39 -10.46 1.33 4.36
CA VAL A 39 -10.68 2.15 3.16
C VAL A 39 -11.50 1.40 2.12
N ASN A 40 -12.05 2.13 1.14
CA ASN A 40 -12.73 1.53 0.00
C ASN A 40 -11.75 0.76 -0.91
N GLN A 41 -12.22 -0.33 -1.54
CA GLN A 41 -11.43 -1.10 -2.50
C GLN A 41 -10.92 -0.22 -3.66
N SER A 42 -11.73 0.72 -4.16
CA SER A 42 -11.33 1.65 -5.23
C SER A 42 -10.13 2.53 -4.84
N THR A 43 -9.96 2.84 -3.54
CA THR A 43 -8.78 3.55 -3.02
C THR A 43 -7.54 2.68 -3.14
N ILE A 44 -7.63 1.39 -2.78
CA ILE A 44 -6.53 0.44 -2.93
C ILE A 44 -6.14 0.28 -4.40
N VAL A 45 -7.11 0.07 -5.30
CA VAL A 45 -6.86 -0.05 -6.75
C VAL A 45 -6.11 1.16 -7.29
N ARG A 46 -6.60 2.38 -7.01
CA ARG A 46 -5.99 3.62 -7.48
C ARG A 46 -4.56 3.79 -6.95
N LYS A 47 -4.34 3.48 -5.66
CA LYS A 47 -3.03 3.64 -5.01
C LYS A 47 -2.04 2.56 -5.43
N MET A 48 -2.48 1.32 -5.64
CA MET A 48 -1.63 0.25 -6.21
C MET A 48 -1.15 0.63 -7.61
N LYS A 49 -2.04 1.16 -8.45
CA LYS A 49 -1.66 1.68 -9.78
C LYS A 49 -0.67 2.84 -9.67
N LYS A 50 -0.91 3.79 -8.76
CA LYS A 50 -0.01 4.93 -8.50
C LYS A 50 1.39 4.47 -8.05
N TYR A 51 1.48 3.45 -7.21
CA TYR A 51 2.72 2.99 -6.59
C TYR A 51 3.37 1.80 -7.30
N GLY A 52 2.79 1.32 -8.40
CA GLY A 52 3.32 0.15 -9.13
C GLY A 52 3.27 -1.16 -8.34
N ILE A 53 2.36 -1.28 -7.37
CA ILE A 53 2.22 -2.50 -6.55
C ILE A 53 1.48 -3.55 -7.37
N LYS A 54 2.14 -4.67 -7.65
CA LYS A 54 1.54 -5.85 -8.29
C LYS A 54 0.99 -6.81 -7.23
N CYS A 55 0.02 -7.61 -7.64
CA CYS A 55 -0.63 -8.59 -6.77
C CYS A 55 -0.14 -9.99 -7.15
N ASP A 56 1.08 -10.33 -6.77
CA ASP A 56 1.59 -11.70 -6.88
C ASP A 56 1.19 -12.40 -5.58
N VAL A 57 0.01 -13.00 -5.56
CA VAL A 57 -0.55 -13.62 -4.35
C VAL A 57 0.23 -14.90 -4.05
N ILE A 58 1.16 -14.85 -3.08
CA ILE A 58 1.70 -16.07 -2.47
C ILE A 58 0.76 -16.44 -1.33
N ILE A 59 -0.19 -17.33 -1.60
CA ILE A 59 -1.03 -17.93 -0.55
C ILE A 59 -0.13 -18.88 0.24
N HIS A 60 0.28 -18.51 1.45
CA HIS A 60 0.60 -19.52 2.45
C HIS A 60 -0.75 -20.01 2.98
N GLN A 61 -1.12 -21.24 2.59
CA GLN A 61 -2.26 -21.96 3.16
C GLN A 61 -2.02 -22.21 4.66
#